data_AF-A0A7L5CDR0-F1
#
_entry.id   AF-A0A7L5CDR0-F1
#
_cell.length_a   1.000
_cell.length_b   1.000
_cell.length_c   1.000
_cell.angle_alpha   90.00
_cell.angle_beta   90.00
_cell.angle_gamma   90.00
#
_symmetry.space_group_name_H-M   'P 1'
#
loop_
_entity.id
_entity.type
_entity.pdbx_description
1 polymer ?
#
loop_
_entity_poly.entity_id
_entity_poly.type
_entity_poly.pdbx_seq_one_letter_code
_entity_poly.pdbx_strand_id
1 'polypeptide(L)' 'MKLERVLFLILLIAIFGLCYAYIVNDNGNTINVSSKQANLIDDIEMQEGEALSHKQIINIIETTSGSSLK' A
#
# COMPACT_ATOMS: atom_id res chain seq x y z
N MET A 1 -8.15 -34.90 -1.90
CA MET A 1 -8.26 -34.32 -0.54
C MET A 1 -7.00 -33.61 -0.04
N LYS A 2 -5.83 -34.27 0.14
CA LYS A 2 -4.61 -33.58 0.64
C LYS A 2 -3.92 -32.70 -0.41
N LEU A 3 -3.74 -33.22 -1.63
CA LEU A 3 -3.08 -32.48 -2.72
C LEU A 3 -3.89 -31.25 -3.16
N GLU A 4 -5.20 -31.40 -3.31
CA GLU A 4 -6.12 -30.29 -3.66
C GLU A 4 -6.06 -29.15 -2.64
N ARG A 5 -5.97 -29.46 -1.33
CA ARG A 5 -5.80 -28.44 -0.28
C ARG A 5 -4.47 -27.71 -0.40
N VAL A 6 -3.40 -28.40 -0.73
CA VAL A 6 -2.08 -27.78 -0.93
C VAL A 6 -2.07 -26.89 -2.17
N LEU A 7 -2.64 -27.37 -3.29
CA LEU A 7 -2.78 -26.57 -4.51
C LEU A 7 -3.64 -25.32 -4.27
N PHE A 8 -4.73 -25.45 -3.52
CA PHE A 8 -5.56 -24.31 -3.13
C PHE A 8 -4.77 -23.29 -2.30
N LEU A 9 -3.98 -23.74 -1.31
CA LEU A 9 -3.15 -22.84 -0.50
C LEU A 9 -2.08 -22.13 -1.33
N ILE A 10 -1.42 -22.84 -2.25
CA ILE A 10 -0.43 -22.25 -3.15
C ILE A 10 -1.09 -21.19 -4.04
N LEU A 11 -2.25 -21.49 -4.62
CA LEU A 11 -3.01 -20.56 -5.44
C LEU A 11 -3.43 -19.34 -4.63
N LEU A 12 -3.90 -19.54 -3.39
CA LEU A 12 -4.33 -18.48 -2.49
C LEU A 12 -3.17 -17.53 -2.15
N ILE A 13 -2.01 -18.08 -1.79
CA ILE A 13 -0.78 -17.31 -1.52
C ILE A 13 -0.36 -16.51 -2.77
N ALA A 14 -0.44 -17.12 -3.95
CA ALA A 14 -0.11 -16.45 -5.20
C ALA A 14 -1.05 -15.28 -5.51
N ILE A 15 -2.37 -15.45 -5.30
CA ILE A 15 -3.35 -14.37 -5.47
C ILE A 15 -3.02 -13.20 -4.53
N PHE A 16 -2.76 -13.48 -3.25
CA PHE A 16 -2.41 -12.42 -2.30
C PHE A 16 -1.08 -11.73 -2.62
N GLY A 17 -0.11 -12.43 -3.22
CA GLY A 17 1.15 -11.83 -3.65
C GLY A 17 1.03 -10.92 -4.88
N LEU A 18 -0.03 -11.06 -5.68
CA LEU A 18 -0.28 -10.25 -6.87
C LEU A 18 -1.10 -8.99 -6.59
N CYS A 19 -1.77 -8.90 -5.43
CA CYS A 19 -2.51 -7.73 -5.01
C CYS A 19 -1.58 -6.75 -4.28
N TYR A 20 -1.19 -5.67 -4.95
CA TYR A 20 -0.46 -4.56 -4.33
C TYR A 20 -1.12 -3.22 -4.66
N ALA A 21 -1.10 -2.30 -3.70
CA ALA A 21 -1.53 -0.92 -3.89
C ALA A 21 -0.35 -0.06 -4.34
N TYR A 22 -0.60 0.84 -5.29
CA TYR A 22 0.40 1.80 -5.76
C TYR A 22 -0.25 3.16 -6.04
N ILE A 23 0.58 4.19 -6.01
CA ILE A 23 0.24 5.54 -6.49
C ILE A 23 1.22 5.95 -7.59
N VAL A 24 0.77 6.75 -8.55
CA VAL A 24 1.64 7.30 -9.61
C VAL A 24 2.05 8.69 -9.18
N ASN A 25 3.35 9.00 -9.16
CA ASN A 25 3.83 10.32 -8.80
C ASN A 25 3.74 11.34 -9.95
N ASP A 26 4.07 12.60 -9.68
CA ASP A 26 4.06 13.69 -10.66
C ASP A 26 4.96 13.43 -11.90
N ASN A 27 5.95 12.54 -11.78
CA ASN A 27 6.86 12.15 -12.88
C ASN A 27 6.36 10.90 -13.66
N GLY A 28 5.19 10.36 -13.32
CA GLY A 28 4.64 9.15 -13.93
C GLY A 28 5.19 7.84 -13.38
N ASN A 29 6.00 7.87 -12.31
CA ASN A 29 6.57 6.67 -11.70
C ASN A 29 5.62 6.08 -10.66
N THR A 30 5.50 4.75 -10.64
CA THR A 30 4.72 4.02 -9.64
C THR A 30 5.48 3.92 -8.32
N ILE A 31 4.84 4.34 -7.23
CA ILE A 31 5.31 4.19 -5.85
C ILE A 31 4.41 3.16 -5.17
N ASN A 32 5.02 2.10 -4.65
CA ASN A 32 4.30 1.07 -3.89
C ASN A 32 3.86 1.64 -2.54
N VAL A 33 2.61 1.40 -2.19
CA VAL A 33 2.02 1.88 -0.94
C VAL A 33 1.72 0.67 -0.05
N SER A 34 2.32 0.65 1.14
CA SER A 34 1.99 -0.35 2.14
C SER A 34 0.61 -0.08 2.76
N SER A 35 -0.04 -1.12 3.26
CA SER A 35 -1.32 -0.96 3.98
C SER A 35 -1.22 0.00 5.17
N LYS A 36 -0.06 0.09 5.84
CA LYS A 36 0.17 1.04 6.93
C LYS A 36 0.17 2.49 6.44
N GLN A 37 0.76 2.76 5.27
CA GLN A 37 0.75 4.09 4.67
C GLN A 37 -0.64 4.48 4.20
N ALA A 38 -1.37 3.55 3.58
CA ALA A 38 -2.75 3.79 3.17
C ALA A 38 -3.65 4.14 4.37
N ASN A 39 -3.59 3.34 5.45
CA ASN A 39 -4.38 3.61 6.65
C ASN A 39 -3.99 4.96 7.30
N LEU A 40 -2.71 5.32 7.29
CA LEU A 40 -2.27 6.61 7.82
C LEU A 40 -2.84 7.79 7.02
N ILE A 41 -2.92 7.66 5.69
CA ILE A 41 -3.53 8.68 4.82
C ILE A 41 -5.01 8.81 5.18
N ASP A 42 -5.74 7.69 5.27
CA ASP A 42 -7.16 7.67 5.62
C ASP A 42 -7.42 8.29 7.01
N ASP A 43 -6.58 7.98 8.00
CA ASP A 43 -6.68 8.53 9.36
C ASP A 43 -6.49 10.06 9.37
N ILE A 44 -5.55 10.57 8.57
CA ILE A 44 -5.30 12.01 8.45
C ILE A 44 -6.47 12.70 7.74
N GLU A 45 -6.97 12.15 6.64
CA GLU A 45 -8.14 12.70 5.91
C GLU A 45 -9.38 12.75 6.81
N MET A 46 -9.58 11.71 7.62
CA MET A 46 -10.66 11.69 8.61
C MET A 46 -10.47 12.72 9.73
N GLN A 47 -9.22 12.99 10.14
CA GLN A 47 -8.90 13.99 11.15
C GLN A 47 -9.06 15.43 10.63
N GLU A 48 -8.61 15.69 9.40
CA GLU A 48 -8.70 17.02 8.77
C GLU A 48 -10.11 17.30 8.24
N GLY A 49 -10.91 16.25 7.99
CA GLY A 49 -12.25 16.37 7.43
C GLY A 49 -12.26 16.75 5.94
N GLU A 50 -11.10 16.68 5.30
CA GLU A 50 -10.88 17.01 3.89
C GLU A 50 -9.93 15.99 3.26
N ALA A 51 -10.04 15.81 1.94
CA ALA A 51 -9.16 14.92 1.20
C ALA A 51 -7.76 15.56 1.03
N LEU A 52 -6.71 14.76 1.21
CA LEU A 52 -5.35 15.23 1.06
C LEU A 52 -5.01 15.47 -0.41
N SER A 53 -4.20 16.49 -0.68
CA SER A 53 -3.67 16.69 -2.03
C SER A 53 -2.67 15.59 -2.41
N HIS A 54 -2.55 15.33 -3.71
CA HIS A 54 -1.61 14.34 -4.23
C HIS A 54 -0.16 14.53 -3.72
N LYS A 55 0.29 15.79 -3.59
CA LYS A 55 1.61 16.13 -3.05
C LYS A 55 1.75 15.78 -1.57
N GLN A 56 0.71 16.01 -0.77
CA GLN A 56 0.70 15.63 0.64
C GLN A 56 0.77 14.10 0.78
N ILE A 57 0.01 13.37 -0.03
CA ILE A 57 0.03 11.91 -0.06
C ILE A 57 1.42 11.37 -0.42
N ILE A 58 2.07 11.89 -1.47
CA ILE A 58 3.44 11.49 -1.84
C ILE A 58 4.41 11.76 -0.69
N ASN A 59 4.37 12.96 -0.10
CA ASN A 59 5.25 13.31 1.02
C ASN A 59 5.08 12.35 2.21
N ILE A 60 3.86 11.97 2.54
CA ILE A 60 3.58 11.01 3.63
C ILE A 60 4.17 9.65 3.30
N ILE A 61 3.99 9.17 2.07
CA ILE A 61 4.52 7.88 1.61
C ILE A 61 6.06 7.89 1.66
N GLU A 62 6.71 8.90 1.12
CA GLU A 62 8.18 9.02 1.09
C GLU A 62 8.77 9.15 2.51
N THR A 63 8.15 9.97 3.36
CA THR A 63 8.60 10.17 4.75
C THR A 63 8.48 8.88 5.57
N THR A 64 7.39 8.12 5.38
CA THR A 64 7.17 6.86 6.10
C THR A 64 8.10 5.75 5.59
N SER A 65 8.42 5.75 4.29
CA SER A 65 9.35 4.80 3.66
C SER A 65 10.79 4.96 4.15
N GLY A 66 11.18 6.19 4.52
CA GLY A 66 12.52 6.48 5.06
C GLY A 66 12.77 6.01 6.50
N SER A 67 11.75 5.55 7.24
CA SER A 67 11.91 5.13 8.64
C SER A 67 12.36 3.67 8.85
N SER A 68 12.60 2.91 7.77
CA SER A 68 13.03 1.50 7.85
C SER A 68 14.56 1.30 7.84
N LEU A 69 15.34 2.27 8.31
CA LEU A 69 16.78 2.09 8.56
C LEU A 69 17.17 2.73 9.89
N LYS A 70 17.05 1.95 10.97
CA LYS A 70 18.02 1.86 12.05
C LYS A 70 17.76 0.63 12.92
#